data_AF-A0A9Q3HVX9-F1
#
_entry.id   AF-A0A9Q3HVX9-F1
#
_cell.length_a   1.000
_cell.length_b   1.000
_cell.length_c   1.000
_cell.angle_alpha   90.00
_cell.angle_beta   90.00
_cell.angle_gamma   90.00
#
_symmetry.space_group_name_H-M   'P 1'
#
loop_
_entity.id
_entity.type
_entity.pdbx_description
1 polymer ?
#
loop_
_entity_poly.entity_id
_entity_poly.type
_entity_poly.pdbx_seq_one_letter_code
_entity_poly.pdbx_strand_id
1 'polypeptide(L)'
;MKEIYGRRNWPWWKSRIIQKYSNGTWIWKNTMSSENDKYSVDKDSYEGCLRQYNRLKAIDPQMNIQMRNHKLLTQRPGELEHAVKCRCNQSSTLDYNASTLQDVRKRTNIGKYS
;
A
#
# COMPACT_ATOMS: atom_id res chain seq x y z
N MET A 1 -2.97 13.55 -37.60
CA MET A 1 -2.63 12.77 -36.37
C MET A 1 -3.29 13.28 -35.08
N LYS A 2 -3.56 14.58 -34.88
CA LYS A 2 -4.23 15.07 -33.64
C LYS A 2 -5.69 14.61 -33.48
N GLU A 3 -6.43 14.41 -34.57
CA GLU A 3 -7.88 14.09 -34.52
C GLU A 3 -8.23 12.66 -34.07
N ILE A 4 -7.32 11.69 -34.26
CA ILE A 4 -7.59 10.27 -34.00
C ILE A 4 -7.47 9.92 -32.51
N TYR A 5 -6.61 10.65 -31.80
CA TYR A 5 -6.35 10.42 -30.37
C TYR A 5 -7.25 11.26 -29.46
N GLY A 6 -7.62 12.48 -29.89
CA GLY A 6 -8.46 13.39 -29.08
C GLY A 6 -9.90 12.89 -28.81
N ARG A 7 -10.42 11.96 -29.61
CA ARG A 7 -11.78 11.39 -29.46
C ARG A 7 -11.85 10.11 -28.61
N ARG A 8 -10.73 9.66 -28.04
CA ARG A 8 -10.68 8.43 -27.24
C ARG A 8 -11.17 8.69 -25.81
N ASN A 9 -11.93 7.74 -25.26
CA ASN A 9 -12.43 7.82 -23.89
C ASN A 9 -11.29 7.69 -22.85
N TRP A 10 -11.56 8.15 -21.62
CA TRP A 10 -10.57 8.13 -20.55
C TRP A 10 -9.98 6.74 -20.23
N PRO A 11 -10.76 5.64 -20.19
CA PRO A 11 -10.20 4.30 -19.97
C PRO A 11 -9.12 3.91 -20.98
N TRP A 12 -9.30 4.26 -22.25
CA TRP A 12 -8.31 4.01 -23.30
C TRP A 12 -7.02 4.78 -23.07
N TRP A 13 -7.13 6.07 -22.75
CA TRP A 13 -5.97 6.92 -22.43
C TRP A 13 -5.22 6.42 -21.20
N LYS A 14 -5.96 6.05 -20.14
CA LYS A 14 -5.40 5.47 -18.92
C LYS A 14 -4.60 4.20 -19.24
N SER A 15 -5.14 3.30 -20.06
CA SER A 15 -4.44 2.07 -20.47
C SER A 15 -3.14 2.37 -21.22
N ARG A 16 -3.14 3.33 -22.15
CA ARG A 16 -1.92 3.72 -22.89
C ARG A 16 -0.86 4.38 -22.01
N ILE A 17 -1.27 5.21 -21.05
CA ILE A 17 -0.35 5.81 -20.07
C ILE A 17 0.30 4.71 -19.22
N ILE A 18 -0.49 3.79 -18.68
CA ILE A 18 0.03 2.64 -17.93
C ILE A 18 0.99 1.83 -18.80
N GLN A 19 0.61 1.48 -20.03
CA GLN A 19 1.47 0.71 -20.93
C GLN A 19 2.81 1.40 -21.22
N LYS A 20 2.83 2.74 -21.35
CA LYS A 20 4.04 3.49 -21.67
C LYS A 20 4.96 3.70 -20.47
N TYR A 21 4.39 3.94 -19.29
CA TYR A 21 5.13 4.39 -18.12
C TYR A 21 5.29 3.33 -17.03
N SER A 22 4.45 2.29 -16.99
CA SER A 22 4.58 1.15 -16.07
C SER A 22 5.55 0.10 -16.63
N ASN A 23 6.75 0.54 -17.01
CA ASN A 23 7.83 -0.36 -17.40
C ASN A 23 8.43 -1.06 -16.17
N GLY A 24 9.19 -2.13 -16.38
CA GLY A 24 9.80 -2.92 -15.29
C GLY A 24 10.65 -2.07 -14.34
N THR A 25 11.35 -1.06 -14.85
CA THR A 25 12.12 -0.11 -14.04
C THR A 25 11.25 0.74 -13.12
N TRP A 26 10.10 1.22 -13.59
CA TRP A 26 9.14 1.97 -12.78
C TRP A 26 8.53 1.09 -11.68
N ILE A 27 8.16 -0.14 -12.01
CA ILE A 27 7.67 -1.13 -11.05
C ILE A 27 8.72 -1.37 -9.98
N TRP A 28 9.96 -1.66 -10.38
CA TRP A 28 11.07 -1.89 -9.45
C TRP A 28 11.33 -0.68 -8.54
N LYS A 29 11.40 0.55 -9.08
CA LYS A 29 11.59 1.77 -8.28
C LYS A 29 10.48 1.97 -7.25
N ASN A 30 9.23 1.73 -7.63
CA ASN A 30 8.10 1.85 -6.71
C ASN A 30 8.10 0.75 -5.65
N THR A 31 8.45 -0.49 -6.00
CA THR A 31 8.62 -1.59 -5.05
C THR A 31 9.70 -1.23 -4.02
N MET A 32 10.88 -0.81 -4.47
CA MET A 32 11.98 -0.40 -3.58
C MET A 32 11.58 0.79 -2.71
N SER A 33 10.91 1.80 -3.27
CA SER A 33 10.42 2.94 -2.48
C SER A 33 9.37 2.53 -1.45
N SER A 34 8.53 1.53 -1.77
CA SER A 34 7.51 0.99 -0.88
C SER A 34 8.13 0.20 0.27
N GLU A 35 9.16 -0.61 -0.02
CA GLU A 35 9.90 -1.41 0.97
C GLU A 35 10.79 -0.55 1.88
N ASN A 36 11.38 0.53 1.34
CA ASN A 36 12.20 1.47 2.09
C ASN A 36 11.37 2.45 2.95
N ASP A 37 10.13 2.75 2.55
CA ASP A 37 9.18 3.53 3.37
C ASP A 37 8.57 2.62 4.46
N LYS A 38 9.46 2.08 5.31
CA LYS A 38 9.08 1.32 6.50
C LYS A 38 8.18 2.19 7.37
N TYR A 39 7.16 1.56 7.92
CA TYR A 39 6.17 2.24 8.74
C TYR A 39 6.84 2.89 9.98
N SER A 40 6.91 4.22 10.03
CA SER A 40 7.31 4.96 11.23
C SER A 40 6.09 5.17 12.13
N VAL A 41 6.16 4.78 13.40
CA VAL A 41 5.05 4.87 14.35
C VAL A 41 4.54 6.31 14.57
N ASP A 42 5.37 7.30 14.25
CA ASP A 42 5.07 8.72 14.47
C ASP A 42 4.26 9.40 13.35
N LYS A 43 4.19 8.83 12.14
CA LYS A 43 3.50 9.42 10.98
C LYS A 43 2.22 8.65 10.65
N ASP A 44 1.08 9.19 11.07
CA ASP A 44 -0.31 8.84 10.76
C ASP A 44 -0.65 7.41 10.29
N SER A 45 -1.40 6.70 11.13
CA SER A 45 -1.72 5.29 10.93
C SER A 45 -2.68 5.00 9.78
N TYR A 46 -3.63 5.90 9.52
CA TYR A 46 -4.59 5.74 8.42
C TYR A 46 -3.97 6.18 7.10
N GLU A 47 -3.42 7.39 7.05
CA GLU A 47 -2.82 7.95 5.83
C GLU A 47 -1.62 7.13 5.35
N GLY A 48 -0.78 6.66 6.29
CA GLY A 48 0.31 5.74 5.97
C GLY A 48 -0.19 4.42 5.38
N CYS A 49 -1.23 3.83 5.99
CA CYS A 49 -1.85 2.61 5.44
C CYS A 49 -2.46 2.83 4.07
N LEU A 50 -3.19 3.93 3.87
CA LEU A 50 -3.81 4.28 2.60
C LEU A 50 -2.78 4.52 1.51
N ARG A 51 -1.67 5.23 1.83
CA ARG A 51 -0.56 5.47 0.91
C ARG A 51 0.05 4.15 0.44
N GLN A 52 0.38 3.25 1.36
CA GLN A 52 0.97 1.96 1.01
C GLN A 52 -0.02 1.05 0.27
N TYR A 53 -1.30 1.07 0.65
CA TYR A 53 -2.36 0.35 -0.05
C TYR A 53 -2.50 0.80 -1.51
N ASN A 54 -2.45 2.11 -1.76
CA ASN A 54 -2.52 2.67 -3.11
C ASN A 54 -1.28 2.34 -3.94
N ARG A 55 -0.08 2.34 -3.33
CA ARG A 55 1.16 1.91 -4.01
C ARG A 55 1.10 0.44 -4.41
N LEU A 56 0.66 -0.45 -3.51
CA LEU A 56 0.51 -1.87 -3.81
C LEU A 56 -0.48 -2.10 -4.96
N LYS A 57 -1.61 -1.38 -4.96
CA LYS A 57 -2.60 -1.42 -6.05
C LYS A 57 -2.05 -0.89 -7.38
N ALA A 58 -1.13 0.07 -7.34
CA ALA A 58 -0.49 0.62 -8.53
C ALA A 58 0.62 -0.29 -9.09
N ILE A 59 1.36 -0.97 -8.22
CA ILE A 59 2.41 -1.95 -8.57
C ILE A 59 1.78 -3.21 -9.17
N ASP A 60 0.71 -3.71 -8.54
CA ASP A 60 0.00 -4.91 -8.97
C ASP A 60 -1.51 -4.71 -8.82
N PRO A 61 -2.20 -4.33 -9.91
CA PRO A 61 -3.64 -4.14 -9.92
C PRO A 61 -4.43 -5.45 -9.70
N GLN A 62 -3.83 -6.61 -9.98
CA GLN A 62 -4.48 -7.93 -9.85
C GLN A 62 -4.29 -8.53 -8.46
N MET A 63 -3.48 -7.90 -7.60
CA MET A 63 -3.27 -8.31 -6.23
C MET A 63 -4.59 -8.38 -5.46
N ASN A 64 -4.92 -9.58 -4.98
CA ASN A 64 -6.08 -9.80 -4.14
C ASN A 64 -5.95 -9.08 -2.78
N ILE A 65 -7.06 -8.92 -2.08
CA ILE A 65 -7.11 -8.20 -0.79
C ILE A 65 -6.20 -8.86 0.25
N GLN A 66 -6.13 -10.20 0.28
CA GLN A 66 -5.33 -10.95 1.25
C GLN A 66 -3.82 -10.72 1.07
N MET A 67 -3.33 -10.81 -0.17
CA MET A 67 -1.95 -10.54 -0.54
C MET A 67 -1.57 -9.09 -0.23
N ARG A 68 -2.49 -8.16 -0.52
CA ARG A 68 -2.28 -6.73 -0.23
C ARG A 68 -2.18 -6.48 1.27
N ASN A 69 -3.08 -7.08 2.05
CA ASN A 69 -3.05 -7.01 3.50
C ASN A 69 -1.75 -7.63 4.04
N HIS A 70 -1.37 -8.82 3.57
CA HIS A 70 -0.14 -9.46 3.98
C HIS A 70 1.07 -8.54 3.75
N LYS A 71 1.21 -7.97 2.54
CA LYS A 71 2.29 -7.03 2.21
C LYS A 71 2.26 -5.77 3.08
N LEU A 72 1.08 -5.20 3.32
CA LEU A 72 0.89 -4.02 4.17
C LEU A 72 1.31 -4.30 5.63
N LEU A 73 1.05 -5.50 6.14
CA LEU A 73 1.43 -5.91 7.50
C LEU A 73 2.93 -6.18 7.60
N THR A 74 3.55 -6.81 6.60
CA THR A 74 5.00 -7.13 6.58
C THR A 74 5.91 -5.92 6.39
N GLN A 75 5.37 -4.76 5.99
CA GLN A 75 6.14 -3.50 5.90
C GLN A 75 6.43 -2.85 7.27
N ARG A 76 6.05 -3.52 8.36
CA ARG A 76 6.16 -3.00 9.73
C ARG A 76 7.33 -3.66 10.46
N PRO A 77 7.98 -2.95 11.39
CA PRO A 77 9.03 -3.54 12.21
C PRO A 77 8.45 -4.66 13.11
N GLY A 78 9.23 -5.72 13.30
CA GLY A 78 8.78 -7.06 13.71
C GLY A 78 7.75 -7.14 14.84
N GLU A 79 7.93 -6.42 15.96
CA GLU A 79 6.98 -6.44 17.08
C GLU A 79 5.61 -5.85 16.72
N LEU A 80 5.60 -4.79 15.91
CA LEU A 80 4.36 -4.16 15.43
C LEU A 80 3.68 -5.02 14.37
N GLU A 81 4.46 -5.67 13.50
CA GLU A 81 3.94 -6.65 12.55
C GLU A 81 3.22 -7.79 13.29
N HIS A 82 3.89 -8.40 14.28
CA HIS A 82 3.33 -9.53 15.03
C HIS A 82 2.07 -9.13 15.80
N ALA A 83 2.12 -8.01 16.55
CA ALA A 83 0.99 -7.53 17.34
C ALA A 83 -0.25 -7.22 16.51
N VAL A 84 -0.08 -6.71 15.27
CA VAL A 84 -1.20 -6.44 14.37
C VAL A 84 -1.67 -7.71 13.66
N LYS A 85 -0.76 -8.60 13.22
CA LYS A 85 -1.14 -9.89 12.62
C LYS A 85 -1.98 -10.76 13.56
N CYS A 86 -1.71 -10.73 14.86
CA CYS A 86 -2.52 -11.43 15.86
C CYS A 86 -3.95 -10.88 16.00
N ARG A 87 -4.22 -9.65 15.52
CA ARG A 87 -5.50 -8.94 15.67
C ARG A 87 -6.24 -8.71 14.35
N CYS A 88 -5.57 -8.91 13.22
CA CYS A 88 -6.10 -8.75 11.87
C CYS A 88 -6.29 -10.09 11.17
N ASN A 89 -7.45 -10.26 10.52
CA ASN A 89 -7.69 -11.39 9.64
C ASN A 89 -7.17 -11.08 8.23
N GLN A 90 -6.81 -12.10 7.46
CA GLN A 90 -6.32 -11.92 6.08
C GLN A 90 -7.35 -11.23 5.17
N SER A 91 -8.65 -11.36 5.49
CA SER A 91 -9.77 -10.71 4.80
C SER A 91 -10.15 -9.33 5.34
N SER A 92 -9.42 -8.79 6.34
CA SER A 92 -9.74 -7.51 6.95
C SER A 92 -9.71 -6.35 5.94
N THR A 93 -10.60 -5.38 6.12
CA THR A 93 -10.60 -4.15 5.31
C THR A 93 -9.40 -3.26 5.67
N LEU A 94 -9.07 -2.33 4.79
CA LEU A 94 -8.05 -1.31 5.06
C LEU A 94 -8.37 -0.55 6.35
N ASP A 95 -9.63 -0.15 6.53
CA ASP A 95 -10.08 0.60 7.70
C ASP A 95 -9.92 -0.21 8.99
N TYR A 96 -10.22 -1.52 8.95
CA TYR A 96 -10.00 -2.41 10.08
C TYR A 96 -8.50 -2.54 10.42
N ASN A 97 -7.64 -2.67 9.40
CA ASN A 97 -6.19 -2.75 9.59
C ASN A 97 -5.61 -1.45 10.16
N ALA A 98 -6.10 -0.30 9.69
CA ALA A 98 -5.69 1.01 10.18
C ALA A 98 -6.18 1.29 11.61
N SER A 99 -7.41 0.88 11.94
CA SER A 99 -8.00 1.01 13.28
C SER A 99 -7.27 0.10 14.29
N THR A 100 -7.02 -1.16 13.91
CA THR A 100 -6.26 -2.11 14.74
C THR A 100 -4.85 -1.60 15.03
N LEU A 101 -4.21 -0.97 14.04
CA LEU A 101 -2.92 -0.31 14.24
C LEU A 101 -2.97 0.81 15.27
N GLN A 102 -4.00 1.68 15.21
CA GLN A 102 -4.19 2.73 16.20
C GLN A 102 -4.38 2.14 17.59
N ASP A 103 -5.16 1.06 17.70
CA ASP A 103 -5.43 0.39 18.97
C ASP A 103 -4.18 -0.29 19.54
N VAL A 104 -3.37 -0.95 18.70
CA VAL A 104 -2.06 -1.47 19.11
C VAL A 104 -1.19 -0.32 19.64
N ARG A 105 -1.02 0.78 18.87
CA ARG A 105 -0.24 1.95 19.30
C ARG A 105 -0.73 2.58 20.61
N LYS A 106 -2.04 2.69 20.80
CA LYS A 106 -2.62 3.30 22.02
C LYS A 106 -2.38 2.41 23.24
N ARG A 107 -2.45 1.09 23.06
CA ARG A 107 -2.36 0.12 24.16
C ARG A 107 -0.94 -0.40 24.39
N THR A 108 -0.04 -0.25 23.43
CA THR A 108 1.34 -0.73 23.51
C THR A 108 2.31 0.38 23.13
N ASN A 109 3.41 0.53 23.89
CA ASN A 109 4.49 1.48 23.55
C ASN A 109 5.41 0.96 22.43
N ILE A 110 4.95 -0.01 21.63
CA ILE A 110 5.74 -0.67 20.59
C ILE A 110 6.07 0.32 19.47
N GLY A 111 7.37 0.45 19.16
CA GLY A 111 7.89 1.29 18.08
C GLY A 111 7.88 2.81 18.35
N LYS A 112 7.62 3.26 19.58
CA LYS A 112 7.78 4.68 19.98
C LYS A 112 9.25 5.12 20.13
N TYR A 113 10.20 4.18 20.09
CA TYR A 113 11.63 4.43 20.33
C TYR A 113 12.54 3.72 19.29
N SER A 114 11.98 3.28 18.16
CA SER A 114 12.70 2.54 17.10
C SER A 114 12.87 3.38 15.85
#